data_AF-A0A8J2Z717-F1
#
_entry.id   AF-A0A8J2Z717-F1
#
_cell.length_a   1.000
_cell.length_b   1.000
_cell.length_c   1.000
_cell.angle_alpha   90.00
_cell.angle_beta   90.00
_cell.angle_gamma   90.00
#
_symmetry.space_group_name_H-M   'P 1'
#
loop_
_entity.id
_entity.type
_entity.pdbx_description
1 polymer ?
#
loop_
_entity_poly.entity_id
_entity_poly.type
_entity_poly.pdbx_seq_one_letter_code
_entity_poly.pdbx_strand_id
1 'polypeptide(L)'
;MKIKSFSEHLEKRLDKEEIKEIEQAAKIEFDALQALQNEVSQAVIHYMSDNNIGFNDMVSKLGKSPSQLSKIIKGEANLTVSTIAQISSIMGYKPHLHFAR
;
A
#
# COMPACT_ATOMS: atom_id res chain seq x y z
N MET A 1 -2.31 -31.57 14.49
CA MET A 1 -3.26 -31.64 13.35
C MET A 1 -2.63 -30.91 12.18
N LYS A 2 -2.18 -31.61 11.12
CA LYS A 2 -1.77 -30.95 9.87
C LYS A 2 -3.03 -30.45 9.20
N ILE A 3 -3.23 -29.13 9.21
CA ILE A 3 -4.35 -28.49 8.54
C ILE A 3 -4.20 -28.82 7.06
N LYS A 4 -5.23 -29.43 6.45
CA LYS A 4 -5.31 -29.64 5.01
C LYS A 4 -5.02 -28.30 4.33
N SER A 5 -4.19 -28.30 3.30
CA SER A 5 -3.80 -27.06 2.60
C SER A 5 -5.04 -26.24 2.27
N PHE A 6 -4.98 -24.91 2.46
CA PHE A 6 -6.11 -24.01 2.19
C PHE A 6 -6.73 -24.25 0.80
N SER A 7 -5.89 -24.56 -0.20
CA SER A 7 -6.30 -24.96 -1.55
C SER A 7 -7.16 -26.24 -1.57
N GLU A 8 -6.78 -27.27 -0.80
CA GLU A 8 -7.57 -28.51 -0.67
C GLU A 8 -8.92 -28.29 0.04
N HIS A 9 -9.07 -27.20 0.77
CA HIS A 9 -10.35 -26.80 1.36
C HIS A 9 -11.24 -26.05 0.36
N LEU A 10 -10.64 -25.21 -0.49
CA LEU A 10 -11.34 -24.49 -1.56
C LEU A 10 -11.88 -25.43 -2.64
N GLU A 11 -11.06 -26.38 -3.10
CA GLU A 11 -11.46 -27.38 -4.14
C GLU A 11 -12.62 -28.29 -3.72
N LYS A 12 -12.99 -28.32 -2.43
CA LYS A 12 -14.15 -29.07 -1.93
C LYS A 12 -15.46 -28.31 -2.04
N ARG A 13 -15.39 -26.99 -2.22
CA ARG A 13 -16.54 -26.07 -2.13
C ARG A 13 -16.75 -25.27 -3.40
N LEU A 14 -15.71 -25.14 -4.22
CA LEU A 14 -15.69 -24.37 -5.47
C LEU A 14 -15.03 -25.22 -6.55
N ASP A 15 -15.44 -25.03 -7.79
CA ASP A 15 -14.74 -25.64 -8.93
C ASP A 15 -13.45 -24.86 -9.28
N LYS A 16 -12.62 -25.45 -10.15
CA LYS A 16 -11.31 -24.90 -10.49
C LYS A 16 -11.38 -23.57 -11.25
N GLU A 17 -12.43 -23.35 -12.04
CA GLU A 17 -12.61 -22.09 -12.77
C GLU A 17 -13.07 -20.99 -11.80
N GLU A 18 -13.98 -21.29 -10.86
CA GLU A 18 -14.38 -20.35 -9.80
C GLU A 18 -13.18 -19.93 -8.92
N ILE A 19 -12.32 -20.88 -8.54
CA ILE A 19 -11.10 -20.57 -7.78
C ILE A 19 -10.18 -19.64 -8.57
N LYS A 20 -9.99 -19.92 -9.86
CA LYS A 20 -9.12 -19.13 -10.74
C LYS A 20 -9.66 -17.72 -10.96
N GLU A 21 -10.97 -17.56 -11.13
CA GLU A 21 -11.61 -16.25 -11.25
C GLU A 21 -11.42 -15.41 -9.98
N ILE A 22 -11.59 -16.03 -8.79
CA ILE A 22 -11.37 -15.37 -7.50
C ILE A 22 -9.90 -14.95 -7.35
N GLU A 23 -8.96 -15.84 -7.67
CA GLU A 23 -7.52 -15.53 -7.60
C GLU A 23 -7.15 -14.39 -8.56
N GLN A 24 -7.72 -14.39 -9.77
CA GLN A 24 -7.47 -13.34 -10.76
C GLN A 24 -8.04 -11.98 -10.30
N ALA A 25 -9.26 -11.96 -9.75
CA ALA A 25 -9.85 -10.74 -9.20
C ALA A 25 -9.04 -10.19 -8.02
N ALA A 26 -8.64 -11.07 -7.08
CA ALA A 26 -7.82 -10.70 -5.94
C ALA A 26 -6.45 -10.15 -6.36
N LYS A 27 -5.84 -10.73 -7.40
CA LYS A 27 -4.59 -10.24 -7.95
C LYS A 27 -4.72 -8.84 -8.54
N ILE A 28 -5.77 -8.58 -9.33
CA ILE A 28 -6.01 -7.24 -9.91
C ILE A 28 -6.20 -6.20 -8.81
N GLU A 29 -6.98 -6.52 -7.77
CA GLU A 29 -7.18 -5.64 -6.62
C GLU A 29 -5.87 -5.37 -5.86
N PHE A 30 -5.09 -6.43 -5.61
CA PHE A 30 -3.79 -6.32 -4.95
C PHE A 30 -2.81 -5.45 -5.76
N ASP A 31 -2.70 -5.69 -7.07
CA ASP A 31 -1.80 -4.95 -7.95
C ASP A 31 -2.19 -3.45 -7.98
N ALA A 32 -3.49 -3.14 -8.02
CA ALA A 32 -3.98 -1.77 -7.96
C ALA A 32 -3.69 -1.08 -6.61
N LEU A 33 -3.90 -1.78 -5.49
CA LEU A 33 -3.57 -1.28 -4.17
C LEU A 33 -2.06 -1.03 -4.02
N GLN A 34 -1.25 -1.98 -4.47
CA GLN A 34 0.21 -1.88 -4.41
C GLN A 34 0.73 -0.72 -5.25
N ALA A 35 0.15 -0.47 -6.43
CA ALA A 35 0.48 0.70 -7.24
C ALA A 35 0.22 2.00 -6.48
N LEU A 36 -0.94 2.15 -5.84
CA LEU A 36 -1.25 3.33 -5.03
C LEU A 36 -0.31 3.51 -3.82
N GLN A 37 0.03 2.41 -3.14
CA GLN A 37 0.96 2.45 -2.01
C GLN A 37 2.36 2.87 -2.46
N ASN A 38 2.81 2.39 -3.61
CA ASN A 38 4.10 2.73 -4.19
C ASN A 38 4.17 4.20 -4.60
N GLU A 39 3.12 4.76 -5.19
CA GLU A 39 3.07 6.19 -5.54
C GLU A 39 3.25 7.09 -4.31
N VAL A 40 2.55 6.76 -3.21
CA VAL A 40 2.71 7.51 -1.96
C VAL A 40 4.12 7.31 -1.37
N SER A 41 4.65 6.10 -1.42
CA SER A 41 6.02 5.81 -0.99
C SER A 41 7.04 6.67 -1.73
N GLN A 42 6.99 6.68 -3.06
CA GLN A 42 7.91 7.45 -3.89
C GLN A 42 7.78 8.94 -3.63
N ALA A 43 6.56 9.46 -3.48
CA ALA A 43 6.34 10.85 -3.13
C ALA A 43 7.02 11.25 -1.80
N VAL A 44 6.94 10.38 -0.78
CA VAL A 44 7.61 10.59 0.52
C VAL A 44 9.13 10.51 0.38
N ILE A 45 9.65 9.52 -0.33
CA ILE A 45 11.10 9.35 -0.55
C ILE A 45 11.69 10.54 -1.31
N HIS A 46 11.04 10.98 -2.39
CA HIS A 46 11.46 12.16 -3.15
C HIS A 46 11.43 13.41 -2.28
N TYR A 47 10.35 13.62 -1.52
CA TYR A 47 10.27 14.75 -0.59
C TYR A 47 11.43 14.74 0.42
N MET A 48 11.75 13.58 0.99
CA MET A 48 12.89 13.43 1.91
C MET A 48 14.22 13.77 1.23
N SER A 49 14.44 13.27 0.02
CA SER A 49 15.65 13.54 -0.77
C SER A 49 15.79 15.03 -1.12
N ASP A 50 14.76 15.64 -1.70
CA ASP A 50 14.77 17.02 -2.19
C ASP A 50 14.99 18.05 -1.07
N ASN A 51 14.57 17.71 0.15
CA ASN A 51 14.68 18.57 1.31
C ASN A 51 15.82 18.16 2.26
N ASN A 52 16.60 17.14 1.91
CA ASN A 52 17.68 16.56 2.74
C ASN A 52 17.20 16.19 4.16
N ILE A 53 16.01 15.60 4.25
CA ILE A 53 15.33 15.22 5.50
C ILE A 53 15.63 13.75 5.80
N GLY A 54 16.20 13.49 6.98
CA GLY A 54 16.43 12.13 7.45
C GLY A 54 15.15 11.42 7.89
N PHE A 55 15.23 10.11 8.08
CA PHE A 55 14.08 9.30 8.51
C PHE A 55 13.44 9.82 9.82
N ASN A 56 14.25 10.11 10.85
CA ASN A 56 13.76 10.57 12.16
C ASN A 56 13.11 11.96 12.08
N ASP A 57 13.61 12.82 11.20
CA ASP A 57 13.03 14.14 10.96
C ASP A 57 11.66 13.98 10.29
N MET A 58 11.54 13.07 9.33
CA MET A 58 10.27 12.79 8.66
C MET A 58 9.25 12.12 9.60
N VAL A 59 9.68 11.24 10.51
CA VAL A 59 8.84 10.70 11.60
C VAL A 59 8.23 11.85 12.41
N SER A 60 9.08 12.79 12.84
CA SER A 60 8.66 13.96 13.62
C SER A 60 7.72 14.86 12.82
N LYS A 61 8.03 15.10 11.54
CA LYS A 61 7.25 15.97 10.66
C LYS A 61 5.86 15.41 10.35
N LEU A 62 5.75 14.10 10.14
CA LEU A 62 4.47 13.44 9.88
C LEU A 62 3.65 13.16 11.15
N GLY A 63 4.27 13.24 12.33
CA GLY A 63 3.63 12.83 13.59
C GLY A 63 3.23 11.35 13.60
N LYS A 64 3.99 10.49 12.91
CA LYS A 64 3.74 9.04 12.80
C LYS A 64 4.83 8.26 13.53
N SER A 65 4.56 7.02 13.92
CA SER A 65 5.60 6.18 14.52
C SER A 65 6.69 5.82 13.48
N PRO A 66 7.92 5.51 13.90
CA PRO A 66 8.95 4.94 13.03
C PRO A 66 8.46 3.72 12.24
N SER A 67 7.71 2.83 12.87
CA SER A 67 7.15 1.65 12.20
C SER A 67 6.15 2.00 11.10
N GLN A 68 5.32 3.03 11.31
CA GLN A 68 4.38 3.51 10.30
C GLN A 68 5.12 4.15 9.12
N LEU A 69 6.11 5.02 9.37
CA LEU A 69 6.91 5.60 8.29
C LEU A 69 7.66 4.53 7.51
N SER A 70 8.22 3.52 8.17
CA SER A 70 8.91 2.42 7.50
C SER A 70 7.99 1.67 6.55
N LYS A 71 6.74 1.37 6.95
CA LYS A 71 5.75 0.74 6.07
C LYS A 71 5.36 1.64 4.89
N ILE A 72 5.26 2.96 5.12
CA ILE A 72 4.97 3.93 4.05
C ILE A 72 6.09 3.90 3.01
N ILE A 73 7.35 4.04 3.44
CA ILE A 73 8.53 4.02 2.56
C ILE A 73 8.68 2.68 1.81
N LYS A 74 8.22 1.57 2.40
CA LYS A 74 8.25 0.27 1.72
C LYS A 74 7.08 0.04 0.76
N GLY A 75 6.08 0.92 0.73
CA GLY A 75 4.85 0.69 -0.05
C GLY A 75 3.96 -0.41 0.55
N GLU A 76 4.08 -0.68 1.85
CA GLU A 76 3.34 -1.74 2.56
C GLU A 76 2.27 -1.16 3.51
N ALA A 77 2.14 0.17 3.56
CA ALA A 77 1.21 0.84 4.46
C ALA A 77 -0.22 0.80 3.91
N ASN A 78 -1.16 0.32 4.73
CA ASN A 78 -2.58 0.48 4.47
C ASN A 78 -3.00 1.91 4.79
N LEU A 79 -3.03 2.76 3.76
CA LEU A 79 -3.31 4.19 3.89
C LEU A 79 -4.77 4.48 3.58
N THR A 80 -5.43 5.19 4.49
CA THR A 80 -6.73 5.79 4.20
C THR A 80 -6.54 7.04 3.34
N VAL A 81 -7.57 7.45 2.60
CA VAL A 81 -7.56 8.72 1.83
C VAL A 81 -7.24 9.92 2.72
N SER A 82 -7.76 9.92 3.96
CA SER A 82 -7.43 10.94 4.98
C SER A 82 -5.94 10.96 5.33
N THR A 83 -5.31 9.79 5.45
CA THR A 83 -3.87 9.69 5.72
C THR A 83 -3.04 10.22 4.55
N ILE A 84 -3.45 9.92 3.31
CA ILE A 84 -2.79 10.43 2.11
C ILE A 84 -2.90 11.96 2.05
N ALA A 85 -4.06 12.52 2.35
CA ALA A 85 -4.27 13.96 2.40
C ALA A 85 -3.39 14.64 3.47
N GLN A 86 -3.28 14.04 4.66
CA GLN A 86 -2.40 14.53 5.73
C GLN A 86 -0.93 14.49 5.32
N ILE A 87 -0.46 13.39 4.74
CA ILE A 87 0.93 13.27 4.27
C ILE A 87 1.21 14.31 3.19
N SER A 88 0.30 14.45 2.22
CA SER A 88 0.43 15.39 1.11
C SER A 88 0.46 16.84 1.60
N SER A 89 -0.38 17.23 2.55
CA SER A 89 -0.40 18.61 3.07
C SER A 89 0.90 19.00 3.78
N ILE A 90 1.52 18.06 4.52
CA ILE A 90 2.81 18.28 5.19
C ILE A 90 3.96 18.45 4.18
N MET A 91 3.85 17.82 3.02
CA MET A 91 4.81 17.97 1.91
C MET A 91 4.49 19.17 1.01
N GLY A 92 3.35 19.83 1.22
CA GLY A 92 2.88 20.93 0.36
C GLY A 92 2.30 20.46 -0.98
N TYR A 93 1.95 19.18 -1.11
CA TYR A 93 1.42 18.59 -2.33
C TYR A 93 -0.10 18.57 -2.32
N LYS A 94 -0.68 18.72 -3.51
CA LYS A 94 -2.10 18.45 -3.76
C LYS A 94 -2.21 17.09 -4.42
N PRO A 95 -2.77 16.06 -3.74
CA PRO A 95 -2.87 14.74 -4.33
C PRO A 95 -3.95 14.72 -5.42
N HIS A 96 -3.71 13.95 -6.48
CA HIS A 96 -4.63 13.70 -7.59
C HIS A 96 -4.68 12.20 -7.87
N LEU A 97 -5.88 11.68 -8.17
CA LEU A 97 -6.05 10.30 -8.64
C LEU A 97 -6.31 10.34 -10.14
N HIS A 98 -5.51 9.59 -10.88
CA HIS A 98 -5.65 9.40 -12.32
C HIS A 98 -5.70 7.90 -12.61
N PHE A 99 -6.79 7.45 -13.23
CA PHE A 99 -6.97 6.06 -13.62
C PHE A 99 -6.50 5.89 -15.06
N ALA A 100 -5.31 5.30 -15.25
CA ALA A 100 -4.82 4.89 -16.55
C ALA A 100 -5.38 3.50 -16.93
N ARG A 101 -5.56 3.25 -18.22
CA ARG A 101 -5.98 1.96 -18.79
C ARG A 101 -4.78 1.20 -19.33
#